data_AF-A0A7C3R6V7-F1
#
_entry.id   AF-A0A7C3R6V7-F1
#
_cell.length_a   1.000
_cell.length_b   1.000
_cell.length_c   1.000
_cell.angle_alpha   90.00
_cell.angle_beta   90.00
_cell.angle_gamma   90.00
#
_symmetry.space_group_name_H-M   'P 1'
#
loop_
_entity.id
_entity.type
_entity.pdbx_description
1 polymer ?
#
loop_
_entity_poly.entity_id
_entity_poly.type
_entity_poly.pdbx_seq_one_letter_code
_entity_poly.pdbx_strand_id
1 'polypeptide(L)'
;MYMVMYVLNEPDRLDEVLDAWEAVGVSGVTIVESTGIQRRRCARRRRIPLRFGFECLPQDKFEGHYTLFTIVTSEEQVQKCIAAVEQVVGDLSDPHTGVLASWALEAVKGVPKNLPQEQAL
;
A
#
# COMPACT_ATOMS: atom_id res chain seq x y z
N MET A 1 -19.72 3.84 1.44
CA MET A 1 -18.36 4.18 0.96
C MET A 1 -17.37 3.80 2.04
N TYR A 2 -16.24 3.27 1.62
CA TYR A 2 -15.19 2.78 2.50
C TYR A 2 -13.86 3.36 2.04
N MET A 3 -12.98 3.63 2.99
CA MET A 3 -11.56 3.83 2.69
C MET A 3 -10.88 2.48 2.75
N VAL A 4 -10.00 2.21 1.79
CA VAL A 4 -9.06 1.09 1.83
C VAL A 4 -7.67 1.68 1.93
N MET A 5 -6.92 1.22 2.92
CA MET A 5 -5.51 1.52 3.11
C MET A 5 -4.73 0.23 2.94
N TYR A 6 -3.71 0.23 2.10
CA TYR A 6 -2.79 -0.89 1.97
C TYR A 6 -1.34 -0.40 2.10
N VAL A 7 -0.57 -1.04 2.97
CA VAL A 7 0.86 -0.80 3.14
C VAL A 7 1.63 -1.89 2.39
N LEU A 8 2.22 -1.53 1.27
CA LEU A 8 3.04 -2.40 0.44
C LEU A 8 4.49 -2.37 0.95
N ASN A 9 5.01 -3.55 1.28
CA ASN A 9 6.38 -3.72 1.77
C ASN A 9 7.42 -3.77 0.65
N GLU A 10 7.04 -4.26 -0.53
CA GLU A 10 7.93 -4.47 -1.68
C GLU A 10 7.65 -3.40 -2.76
N PRO A 11 8.47 -2.34 -2.85
CA PRO A 11 8.28 -1.25 -3.82
C PRO A 11 8.17 -1.70 -5.27
N ASP A 12 8.91 -2.75 -5.63
CA ASP A 12 8.99 -3.28 -6.99
C ASP A 12 7.64 -3.82 -7.51
N ARG A 13 6.67 -4.01 -6.61
CA ARG A 13 5.35 -4.58 -6.91
C ARG A 13 4.23 -3.55 -6.94
N LEU A 14 4.59 -2.27 -6.81
CA LEU A 14 3.62 -1.18 -6.77
C LEU A 14 2.73 -1.19 -8.00
N ASP A 15 3.33 -1.26 -9.19
CA ASP A 15 2.61 -1.23 -10.46
C ASP A 15 1.68 -2.44 -10.60
N GLU A 16 2.13 -3.64 -10.22
CA GLU A 16 1.28 -4.85 -10.24
C GLU A 16 0.04 -4.70 -9.34
N VAL A 17 0.19 -4.09 -8.16
CA VAL A 17 -0.94 -3.83 -7.25
C VAL A 17 -1.89 -2.78 -7.82
N LEU A 18 -1.36 -1.73 -8.45
CA LEU A 18 -2.17 -0.70 -9.09
C LEU A 18 -2.98 -1.27 -10.26
N ASP A 19 -2.36 -2.07 -11.12
CA ASP A 19 -3.01 -2.74 -12.25
C ASP A 19 -4.11 -3.70 -11.76
N ALA A 20 -3.83 -4.47 -10.70
CA ALA A 20 -4.82 -5.37 -10.11
C ALA A 20 -6.04 -4.62 -9.54
N TRP A 21 -5.82 -3.44 -8.94
CA TRP A 21 -6.88 -2.57 -8.45
C TRP A 21 -7.69 -1.92 -9.58
N GLU A 22 -7.02 -1.47 -10.64
CA GLU A 22 -7.69 -0.94 -11.83
C GLU A 22 -8.59 -1.99 -12.48
N ALA A 23 -8.12 -3.23 -12.60
CA ALA A 23 -8.88 -4.35 -13.17
C ALA A 23 -10.18 -4.67 -12.39
N VAL A 24 -10.24 -4.39 -11.09
CA VAL A 24 -11.45 -4.55 -10.26
C VAL A 24 -12.31 -3.28 -10.17
N GLY A 25 -11.96 -2.25 -10.93
CA GLY A 25 -12.73 -1.01 -11.06
C GLY A 25 -12.37 0.07 -10.03
N VAL A 26 -11.15 0.05 -9.49
CA VAL A 26 -10.61 1.11 -8.63
C VAL A 26 -9.81 2.08 -9.50
N SER A 27 -10.32 3.30 -9.67
CA SER A 27 -9.74 4.28 -10.60
C SER A 27 -8.90 5.37 -9.95
N GLY A 28 -8.96 5.49 -8.62
CA GLY A 28 -8.30 6.54 -7.87
C GLY A 28 -7.53 5.96 -6.71
N VAL A 29 -6.21 6.07 -6.75
CA VAL A 29 -5.33 5.65 -5.68
C VAL A 29 -4.40 6.79 -5.33
N THR A 30 -4.35 7.15 -4.06
CA THR A 30 -3.36 8.10 -3.51
C THR A 30 -2.20 7.29 -2.94
N ILE A 31 -1.00 7.57 -3.42
CA ILE A 31 0.23 6.89 -2.99
C ILE A 31 0.98 7.81 -2.02
N VAL A 32 1.36 7.26 -0.87
CA VAL A 32 2.19 7.94 0.12
C VAL A 32 3.47 7.13 0.32
N GLU A 33 4.61 7.74 0.02
CA GLU A 33 5.91 7.18 0.38
C GLU A 33 6.14 7.30 1.88
N SER A 34 6.30 6.16 2.53
CA SER A 34 6.54 6.09 3.97
C SER A 34 7.80 5.29 4.27
N THR A 35 8.35 5.49 5.47
CA THR A 35 9.49 4.71 5.95
C THR A 35 9.13 4.03 7.27
N GLY A 36 9.44 2.74 7.39
CA GLY A 36 9.14 1.95 8.58
C GLY A 36 9.85 2.44 9.85
N ILE A 37 9.25 2.12 11.00
CA ILE A 37 9.77 2.49 12.34
C ILE A 37 11.17 1.94 12.60
N GLN A 38 11.53 0.81 11.97
CA GLN A 38 12.82 0.17 12.12
C GLN A 38 13.95 1.08 11.61
N ARG A 39 13.73 1.80 10.50
CA ARG A 39 14.63 2.83 10.00
C ARG A 39 14.83 3.96 11.00
N ARG A 40 13.76 4.46 11.64
CA ARG A 40 13.84 5.53 12.65
C ARG A 40 14.61 5.07 13.89
N ARG A 41 14.46 3.81 14.29
CA ARG A 41 15.19 3.21 15.41
C ARG A 41 16.67 3.03 15.10
N CYS A 42 17.02 2.52 13.91
CA CYS A 42 18.41 2.42 13.44
C CYS A 42 19.07 3.81 13.33
N ALA A 43 18.39 4.79 12.71
CA ALA A 43 18.88 6.17 12.62
C ALA A 43 19.07 6.80 14.02
N ARG A 44 18.19 6.53 14.98
CA ARG A 44 18.34 7.00 16.37
C ARG A 44 19.50 6.33 17.11
N ARG A 45 19.81 5.05 16.81
CA ARG A 45 20.98 4.34 17.33
C ARG A 45 22.31 4.86 16.76
N ARG A 46 22.31 5.59 15.64
CA ARG A 46 23.50 6.25 15.03
C ARG A 46 24.08 7.44 15.83
N ARG A 47 23.84 7.54 17.15
CA ARG A 47 24.65 8.39 18.05
C ARG A 47 26.04 7.75 18.35
N ILE A 48 26.51 6.85 17.50
CA ILE A 48 27.83 6.23 17.57
C ILE A 48 28.66 6.84 16.44
N PRO A 49 29.85 7.40 16.71
CA PRO A 49 30.71 8.01 15.70
C PRO A 49 30.97 7.05 14.53
N LEU A 50 30.83 7.57 13.30
CA LEU A 50 30.89 6.81 12.03
C LEU A 50 32.12 5.91 11.82
N ARG A 51 33.16 6.02 12.66
CA ARG A 51 34.40 5.23 12.55
C ARG A 51 34.30 3.81 13.11
N PHE A 52 33.24 3.48 13.86
CA PHE A 52 33.10 2.16 14.52
C PHE A 52 31.84 1.37 14.11
N GLY A 53 31.06 1.84 13.14
CA GLY A 53 29.74 1.29 12.83
C GLY A 53 29.72 0.30 11.67
N PHE A 54 30.33 -0.88 11.81
CA PHE A 54 30.21 -1.96 10.82
C PHE A 54 29.02 -2.91 11.06
N GLU A 55 28.30 -2.79 12.18
CA GLU A 55 27.22 -3.73 12.55
C GLU A 55 25.81 -3.33 12.03
N CYS A 56 25.70 -2.21 11.31
CA CYS A 56 24.46 -1.78 10.68
C CYS A 56 24.74 -1.17 9.31
N LEU A 57 25.50 -1.90 8.49
CA LEU A 57 25.29 -1.81 7.06
C LEU A 57 23.89 -2.39 6.81
N PRO A 58 22.90 -1.61 6.35
CA PRO A 58 21.75 -2.21 5.70
C PRO A 58 22.31 -2.78 4.40
N GLN A 59 22.79 -4.01 4.50
CA GLN A 59 23.03 -4.84 3.33
C GLN A 59 21.64 -5.13 2.79
N ASP A 60 21.37 -4.44 1.68
CA ASP A 60 20.25 -4.65 0.77
C ASP A 60 18.91 -4.00 1.17
N LYS A 61 18.50 -3.13 0.24
CA LYS A 61 17.19 -2.49 0.08
C LYS A 61 16.93 -1.31 1.01
N PHE A 62 16.85 -0.14 0.38
CA PHE A 62 16.09 0.98 0.90
C PHE A 62 14.64 0.48 1.11
N GLU A 63 14.27 0.10 2.34
CA GLU A 63 12.90 -0.27 2.70
C GLU A 63 12.01 0.99 2.72
N GLY A 64 11.74 1.53 1.53
CA GLY A 64 10.58 2.39 1.31
C GLY A 64 9.33 1.50 1.37
N HIS A 65 8.27 1.99 2.00
CA HIS A 65 6.96 1.36 1.90
C HIS A 65 6.01 2.32 1.18
N TYR A 66 5.21 1.79 0.28
CA TYR A 66 4.14 2.55 -0.33
C TYR A 66 2.86 2.31 0.44
N THR A 67 2.30 3.39 1.00
CA THR A 67 0.96 3.35 1.58
C THR A 67 -0.01 3.86 0.53
N LEU A 68 -0.90 2.96 0.10
CA LEU A 68 -1.91 3.17 -0.90
C LEU A 68 -3.24 3.48 -0.20
N PHE A 69 -3.91 4.54 -0.62
CA PHE A 69 -5.25 4.88 -0.16
C PHE A 69 -6.21 4.97 -1.33
N THR A 70 -7.36 4.32 -1.20
CA THR A 70 -8.43 4.44 -2.19
C THR A 70 -9.79 4.48 -1.51
N ILE A 71 -10.75 5.15 -2.16
CA ILE A 71 -12.12 5.25 -1.69
C ILE A 71 -12.99 4.40 -2.60
N VAL A 72 -13.69 3.42 -2.01
CA VAL A 72 -14.58 2.51 -2.73
C VAL A 72 -16.03 2.70 -2.30
N THR A 73 -16.97 2.31 -3.17
CA THR A 73 -18.39 2.64 -2.97
C THR A 73 -19.10 1.67 -2.01
N SER A 74 -18.72 0.38 -2.04
CA SER A 74 -19.35 -0.70 -1.29
C SER A 74 -18.33 -1.60 -0.58
N GLU A 75 -18.80 -2.40 0.37
CA GLU A 75 -18.00 -3.41 1.06
C GLU A 75 -17.58 -4.55 0.11
N GLU A 76 -18.41 -4.88 -0.88
CA GLU A 76 -18.05 -5.83 -1.93
C GLU A 76 -16.81 -5.38 -2.71
N GLN A 77 -16.68 -4.08 -3.01
CA GLN A 77 -15.47 -3.54 -3.63
C GLN A 77 -14.26 -3.63 -2.70
N VAL A 78 -14.43 -3.50 -1.38
CA VAL A 78 -13.34 -3.74 -0.42
C VAL A 78 -12.84 -5.18 -0.54
N GLN A 79 -13.75 -6.16 -0.57
CA GLN A 79 -13.36 -7.57 -0.71
C GLN A 79 -12.66 -7.86 -2.04
N LYS A 80 -13.11 -7.22 -3.13
CA LYS A 80 -12.42 -7.27 -4.42
C LYS A 80 -11.01 -6.68 -4.36
N CYS A 81 -10.81 -5.57 -3.65
CA CYS A 81 -9.48 -4.98 -3.46
C CYS A 81 -8.55 -5.91 -2.66
N ILE A 82 -9.08 -6.57 -1.61
CA ILE A 82 -8.32 -7.53 -0.79
C ILE A 82 -7.87 -8.70 -1.67
N ALA A 83 -8.80 -9.33 -2.39
CA ALA A 83 -8.49 -10.46 -3.27
C ALA A 83 -7.51 -10.07 -4.38
N ALA A 84 -7.65 -8.87 -4.96
CA ALA A 84 -6.72 -8.36 -5.97
C ALA A 84 -5.30 -8.18 -5.42
N VAL A 85 -5.17 -7.66 -4.19
CA VAL A 85 -3.86 -7.57 -3.52
C VAL A 85 -3.30 -8.96 -3.26
N GLU A 86 -4.10 -9.89 -2.72
CA GLU A 86 -3.63 -11.25 -2.41
C GLU A 86 -3.17 -12.03 -3.66
N GLN A 87 -3.79 -11.78 -4.82
CA GLN A 87 -3.33 -12.36 -6.10
C GLN A 87 -1.94 -11.89 -6.50
N VAL A 88 -1.61 -10.64 -6.17
CA VAL A 88 -0.27 -10.12 -6.35
C VAL A 88 0.57 -10.68 -5.20
N VAL A 89 0.41 -10.18 -3.98
CA VAL A 89 1.40 -10.34 -2.90
C VAL A 89 1.40 -11.70 -2.18
N GLY A 90 0.41 -12.54 -2.43
CA GLY A 90 0.16 -13.75 -1.65
C GLY A 90 -0.74 -13.49 -0.45
N ASP A 91 -0.79 -14.45 0.49
CA ASP A 91 -1.66 -14.35 1.66
C ASP A 91 -1.25 -13.16 2.55
N LEU A 92 -2.18 -12.24 2.82
CA LEU A 92 -1.93 -11.08 3.69
C LEU A 92 -1.73 -11.48 5.17
N SER A 93 -1.99 -12.74 5.51
CA SER A 93 -1.68 -13.33 6.82
C SER A 93 -0.21 -13.70 6.98
N ASP A 94 0.52 -13.82 5.86
CA ASP A 94 1.93 -14.18 5.89
C ASP A 94 2.82 -12.99 6.31
N PRO A 95 3.99 -13.25 6.90
CA PRO A 95 4.96 -12.21 7.17
C PRO A 95 5.38 -11.50 5.87
N HIS A 96 5.59 -10.18 5.96
CA HIS A 96 6.13 -9.33 4.89
C HIS A 96 5.23 -9.06 3.67
N THR A 97 3.98 -9.53 3.63
CA THR A 97 3.05 -9.25 2.51
C THR A 97 2.34 -7.89 2.60
N GLY A 98 2.43 -7.23 3.76
CA GLY A 98 1.92 -5.87 3.97
C GLY A 98 0.80 -5.83 5.00
N VAL A 99 0.09 -4.70 5.06
CA VAL A 99 -1.10 -4.56 5.94
C VAL A 99 -2.20 -3.84 5.17
N LEU A 100 -3.35 -4.49 5.05
CA LEU A 100 -4.56 -3.88 4.47
C LEU A 100 -5.59 -3.64 5.58
N ALA A 101 -6.12 -2.42 5.64
CA ALA A 101 -7.23 -2.06 6.52
C ALA A 101 -8.31 -1.33 5.74
N SER A 102 -9.56 -1.47 6.17
CA SER A 102 -10.68 -0.72 5.61
C SER A 102 -11.57 -0.18 6.72
N TRP A 103 -12.22 0.95 6.46
CA TRP A 103 -13.18 1.55 7.39
C TRP A 103 -14.26 2.35 6.65
N ALA A 104 -15.44 2.45 7.28
CA ALA A 104 -16.54 3.22 6.74
C ALA A 104 -16.22 4.72 6.77
N LEU A 105 -16.63 5.44 5.72
CA LEU A 105 -16.49 6.88 5.62
C LEU A 105 -17.84 7.55 5.81
N GLU A 106 -17.92 8.48 6.77
CA GLU A 106 -19.16 9.22 7.08
C GLU A 106 -19.44 10.36 6.08
N ALA A 107 -18.38 11.03 5.62
CA ALA A 107 -18.49 12.15 4.68
C ALA A 107 -17.36 12.11 3.64
N VAL A 108 -17.73 12.22 2.36
CA VAL A 108 -16.80 12.20 1.24
C VAL A 108 -17.24 13.22 0.20
N LYS A 109 -16.30 13.98 -0.36
CA LYS A 109 -16.54 14.96 -1.44
C LYS A 109 -15.46 14.85 -2.51
N GLY A 110 -15.83 15.05 -3.77
CA GLY A 110 -14.88 15.02 -4.90
C GLY A 110 -14.66 13.64 -5.53
N VAL A 111 -15.34 12.59 -5.05
CA VAL A 111 -15.31 11.27 -5.67
C VAL A 111 -16.32 11.23 -6.82
N PRO A 112 -15.90 10.91 -8.06
CA PRO A 112 -16.81 10.81 -9.20
C PRO A 112 -17.81 9.66 -8.97
N LYS A 113 -19.10 9.91 -9.19
CA LYS A 113 -20.18 8.95 -8.93
C LYS A 113 -20.29 7.84 -9.98
N ASN A 114 -19.67 8.02 -11.15
CA ASN A 114 -19.71 7.10 -12.27
C ASN A 114 -18.29 6.90 -12.78
N LEU A 115 -17.79 5.66 -12.75
CA LEU A 115 -16.73 5.28 -13.67
C LEU A 115 -17.38 4.89 -14.98
N PRO A 116 -16.93 5.43 -16.14
CA PRO A 116 -17.28 4.85 -17.42
C PRO A 116 -16.81 3.40 -17.39
N GLN A 117 -17.74 2.46 -17.58
CA GLN A 117 -17.37 1.18 -18.19
C GLN A 117 -16.82 1.58 -19.54
N GLU A 118 -15.50 1.55 -19.69
CA GLU A 118 -14.88 1.74 -20.99
C GLU A 118 -15.46 0.67 -21.91
N GLN A 119 -16.28 1.15 -22.85
CA GLN A 119 -17.05 0.32 -23.73
C GLN A 119 -16.06 -0.48 -24.56
N ALA A 120 -16.14 -1.81 -24.43
CA ALA A 120 -15.61 -2.75 -25.40
C ALA A 120 -16.01 -2.28 -26.81
N LEU A 121 -15.00 -1.99 -27.63
CA LEU A 121 -15.11 -1.76 -29.06
C LEU A 121 -13.91 -2.43 -29.74
#